data_AF-A0AAV6H781-F1
#
_entry.id   AF-A0AAV6H781-F1
#
_cell.length_a   1.000
_cell.length_b   1.000
_cell.length_c   1.000
_cell.angle_alpha   90.00
_cell.angle_beta   90.00
_cell.angle_gamma   90.00
#
_symmetry.space_group_name_H-M   'P 1'
#
loop_
_entity.id
_entity.type
_entity.pdbx_description
1 polymer ?
#
loop_
_entity_poly.entity_id
_entity_poly.type
_entity_poly.pdbx_seq_one_letter_code
_entity_poly.pdbx_strand_id
1 'polypeptide(L)'
;MEENVRNMRLKEWLIAQIDSGRYAGLTWENQEKTMFRIPWKHAAKQDYRQNEDAALFKAWAIYKGKYREGKDKADPSVWKTRLRCALNKSTDFQEVPERSQLDISEPYKVYRILQDSNQPADSQGSPVILQATAVTATGVHLASAQCGANGYTGRTGPVRESLVEGQPQLNVVKLETRRPVSRPLLSTELQISDFRLRVRVFYQGQMVEEVVSHSQDGCFILHGTVPVGSERIYGPCDAQRVFFPPVDRFQLPPGMADAMSRLLPHLERGVLVWMAPDGVFIKRFCQGRVYWGGPLAEHKDQPNKLDRERTSKLLNMPSFLRELELFLRGEGPRPCYKIDLCFGEEFPETGVPKSKKLITAQVVPLFAKELLLRMPPPSTGMAQQPQAP
;
A
#
# COMPACT_ATOMS: atom_id res chain seq x y z
N MET A 1 -19.77 -18.52 32.08
CA MET A 1 -20.10 -17.61 30.96
C MET A 1 -19.28 -16.32 30.94
N GLU A 2 -18.62 -15.90 32.03
CA GLU A 2 -17.85 -14.63 32.07
C GLU A 2 -16.41 -14.70 31.52
N GLU A 3 -15.86 -15.90 31.28
CA GLU A 3 -14.49 -16.05 30.78
C GLU A 3 -14.34 -15.79 29.27
N ASN A 4 -15.39 -15.99 28.47
CA ASN A 4 -15.34 -15.75 27.02
C ASN A 4 -15.29 -14.26 26.64
N VAL A 5 -15.69 -13.34 27.53
CA VAL A 5 -15.65 -11.89 27.27
C VAL A 5 -14.23 -11.34 27.45
N ARG A 6 -13.35 -12.01 28.21
CA ARG A 6 -12.00 -11.49 28.52
C ARG A 6 -10.97 -11.64 27.38
N ASN A 7 -11.32 -12.35 26.30
CA ASN A 7 -10.42 -12.66 25.18
C ASN A 7 -10.96 -12.25 23.80
N MET A 8 -11.92 -11.33 23.73
CA MET A 8 -12.36 -10.75 22.44
C MET A 8 -11.22 -9.99 21.77
N ARG A 9 -11.11 -10.15 20.44
CA ARG A 9 -10.18 -9.38 19.59
C ARG A 9 -10.61 -7.91 19.54
N LEU A 10 -9.71 -7.01 19.12
CA LEU A 10 -10.00 -5.57 19.06
C LEU A 10 -11.26 -5.27 18.24
N LYS A 11 -11.43 -5.95 17.09
CA LYS A 11 -12.59 -5.86 16.21
C LYS A 11 -13.91 -6.08 16.96
N GLU A 12 -14.05 -7.26 17.53
CA GLU A 12 -15.24 -7.69 18.27
C GLU A 12 -15.51 -6.79 19.47
N TRP A 13 -14.47 -6.44 20.22
CA TRP A 13 -14.60 -5.57 21.39
C TRP A 13 -15.12 -4.18 21.02
N LEU A 14 -14.59 -3.61 19.93
CA LEU A 14 -14.96 -2.26 19.50
C LEU A 14 -16.38 -2.24 18.91
N ILE A 15 -16.77 -3.26 18.12
CA ILE A 15 -18.14 -3.45 17.64
C ILE A 15 -19.11 -3.46 18.83
N ALA A 16 -18.82 -4.27 19.87
CA ALA A 16 -19.64 -4.32 21.07
C ALA A 16 -19.69 -2.96 21.80
N GLN A 17 -18.62 -2.16 21.78
CA GLN A 17 -18.64 -0.82 22.37
C GLN A 17 -19.50 0.16 21.57
N ILE A 18 -19.46 0.10 20.24
CA ILE A 18 -20.29 0.94 19.37
C ILE A 18 -21.77 0.59 19.56
N ASP A 19 -22.09 -0.71 19.51
CA ASP A 19 -23.46 -1.21 19.67
C ASP A 19 -24.02 -0.95 21.09
N SER A 20 -23.16 -0.81 22.10
CA SER A 20 -23.60 -0.47 23.45
C SER A 20 -24.15 0.95 23.59
N GLY A 21 -23.83 1.87 22.68
CA GLY A 21 -24.27 3.28 22.74
C GLY A 21 -23.77 4.07 23.95
N ARG A 22 -22.83 3.53 24.75
CA ARG A 22 -22.41 4.11 26.03
C ARG A 22 -21.45 5.29 25.91
N TYR A 23 -20.81 5.48 24.76
CA TYR A 23 -19.78 6.51 24.56
C TYR A 23 -20.30 7.56 23.58
N ALA A 24 -20.44 8.80 24.05
CA ALA A 24 -20.93 9.90 23.23
C ALA A 24 -20.07 10.07 21.97
N GLY A 25 -20.70 10.11 20.80
CA GLY A 25 -20.04 10.28 19.50
C GLY A 25 -19.35 9.04 18.93
N LEU A 26 -19.35 7.89 19.63
CA LEU A 26 -18.97 6.59 19.05
C LEU A 26 -20.20 5.95 18.39
N THR A 27 -20.33 6.06 17.06
CA THR A 27 -21.52 5.58 16.34
C THR A 27 -21.17 4.96 14.99
N TRP A 28 -22.06 4.11 14.48
CA TRP A 28 -22.05 3.69 13.08
C TRP A 28 -22.36 4.87 12.15
N GLU A 29 -21.68 4.92 11.01
CA GLU A 29 -21.84 5.92 9.94
C GLU A 29 -22.74 5.40 8.80
N ASN A 30 -22.97 4.09 8.73
CA ASN A 30 -23.81 3.45 7.73
C ASN A 30 -24.63 2.29 8.31
N GLN A 31 -25.75 1.97 7.64
CA GLN A 31 -26.67 0.91 8.07
C GLN A 31 -26.03 -0.48 8.02
N GLU A 32 -25.09 -0.71 7.10
CA GLU A 32 -24.39 -1.98 6.92
C GLU A 32 -23.38 -2.28 8.05
N LYS A 33 -23.20 -1.35 9.01
CA LYS A 33 -22.23 -1.47 10.11
C LYS A 33 -20.82 -1.82 9.65
N THR A 34 -20.39 -1.22 8.54
CA THR A 34 -19.03 -1.36 8.01
C THR A 34 -18.19 -0.10 8.23
N MET A 35 -18.78 1.01 8.66
CA MET A 35 -18.08 2.27 8.96
C MET A 35 -18.58 2.87 10.26
N PHE A 36 -17.68 3.34 11.10
CA PHE A 36 -18.00 3.97 12.38
C PHE A 36 -17.07 5.16 12.64
N ARG A 37 -17.48 6.06 13.52
CA ARG A 37 -16.67 7.19 13.96
C ARG A 37 -16.28 7.09 15.43
N ILE A 38 -15.11 7.61 15.77
CA ILE A 38 -14.59 7.71 17.15
C ILE A 38 -14.34 9.19 17.47
N PRO A 39 -14.84 9.70 18.62
CA PRO A 39 -14.49 11.04 19.11
C PRO A 39 -12.97 11.18 19.30
N TRP A 40 -12.40 12.30 18.86
CA TRP A 40 -10.96 12.51 18.80
C TRP A 40 -10.46 13.80 19.46
N LYS A 41 -11.19 14.32 20.45
CA LYS A 41 -10.85 15.57 21.15
C LYS A 41 -9.43 15.56 21.73
N HIS A 42 -8.75 16.70 21.64
CA HIS A 42 -7.40 16.90 22.16
C HIS A 42 -7.44 17.30 23.63
N ALA A 43 -6.62 16.65 24.47
CA ALA A 43 -6.57 16.92 25.91
C ALA A 43 -6.11 18.34 26.28
N ALA A 44 -5.52 19.08 25.32
CA ALA A 44 -5.12 20.47 25.51
C ALA A 44 -6.26 21.49 25.24
N LYS A 45 -7.44 21.06 24.76
CA LYS A 45 -8.58 21.96 24.60
C LYS A 45 -9.17 22.30 25.98
N GLN A 46 -9.62 23.54 26.16
CA GLN A 46 -10.18 24.03 27.44
C GLN A 46 -11.47 23.30 27.86
N ASP A 47 -12.22 22.80 26.90
CA ASP A 47 -13.48 22.07 27.07
C ASP A 47 -13.30 20.54 27.08
N TYR A 48 -12.07 20.06 27.34
CA TYR A 48 -11.78 18.63 27.45
C TYR A 48 -12.26 18.05 28.79
N ARG A 49 -13.22 17.13 28.72
CA ARG A 49 -13.82 16.42 29.85
C ARG A 49 -13.26 15.02 29.92
N GLN A 50 -12.27 14.80 30.78
CA GLN A 50 -11.60 13.51 30.91
C GLN A 50 -12.56 12.31 31.07
N ASN A 51 -13.63 12.46 31.84
CA ASN A 51 -14.58 11.36 32.08
C ASN A 51 -15.40 10.97 30.86
N GLU A 52 -15.60 11.89 29.91
CA GLU A 52 -16.39 11.68 28.70
C GLU A 52 -15.48 11.45 27.49
N ASP A 53 -14.57 12.39 27.23
CA ASP A 53 -13.66 12.38 26.07
C ASP A 53 -12.60 11.28 26.14
N ALA A 54 -12.29 10.79 27.35
CA ALA A 54 -11.39 9.65 27.54
C ALA A 54 -12.10 8.32 27.80
N ALA A 55 -13.44 8.30 27.86
CA ALA A 55 -14.21 7.15 28.33
C ALA A 55 -13.92 5.86 27.53
N LEU A 56 -13.96 5.93 26.20
CA LEU A 56 -13.67 4.79 25.33
C LEU A 56 -12.22 4.31 25.49
N PHE A 57 -11.28 5.26 25.55
CA PHE A 57 -9.86 4.95 25.69
C PHE A 57 -9.55 4.31 27.05
N LYS A 58 -10.17 4.81 28.12
CA LYS A 58 -10.12 4.25 29.48
C LYS A 58 -10.69 2.83 29.49
N ALA A 59 -11.85 2.61 28.87
CA ALA A 59 -12.47 1.29 28.79
C ALA A 59 -11.56 0.27 28.09
N TRP A 60 -10.88 0.65 27.00
CA TRP A 60 -9.89 -0.20 26.35
C TRP A 60 -8.70 -0.53 27.25
N ALA A 61 -8.21 0.47 28.00
CA ALA A 61 -7.10 0.27 28.93
C ALA A 61 -7.47 -0.68 30.08
N ILE A 62 -8.70 -0.58 30.61
CA ILE A 62 -9.25 -1.50 31.62
C ILE A 62 -9.39 -2.90 31.02
N TYR A 63 -9.99 -3.01 29.84
CA TYR A 63 -10.21 -4.29 29.16
C TYR A 63 -8.90 -5.06 28.90
N LYS A 64 -7.83 -4.36 28.50
CA LYS A 64 -6.50 -4.97 28.32
C LYS A 64 -5.72 -5.17 29.62
N GLY A 65 -6.33 -4.89 30.78
CA GLY A 65 -5.71 -5.01 32.09
C GLY A 65 -4.52 -4.06 32.31
N LYS A 66 -4.46 -2.96 31.56
CA LYS A 66 -3.35 -1.99 31.61
C LYS A 66 -3.66 -0.73 32.42
N TYR A 67 -4.83 -0.69 33.05
CA TYR A 67 -5.26 0.33 34.00
C TYR A 67 -6.28 -0.30 34.96
N ARG A 68 -6.11 -0.06 36.26
CA ARG A 68 -7.04 -0.45 37.33
C ARG A 68 -7.59 0.80 37.99
N GLU A 69 -8.89 0.97 37.88
CA GLU A 69 -9.60 2.10 38.45
C GLU A 69 -9.42 2.15 39.98
N GLY A 70 -9.13 3.34 40.51
CA GLY A 70 -8.87 3.57 41.94
C GLY A 70 -7.50 3.11 42.44
N LYS A 71 -6.69 2.39 41.63
CA LYS A 71 -5.33 1.94 42.01
C LYS A 71 -4.23 2.63 41.22
N ASP A 72 -4.39 2.71 39.90
CA ASP A 72 -3.38 3.29 39.02
C ASP A 72 -3.70 4.78 38.77
N LYS A 73 -2.68 5.63 38.55
CA LYS A 73 -2.89 7.04 38.22
C LYS A 73 -3.52 7.17 36.82
N ALA A 74 -4.57 7.98 36.70
CA ALA A 74 -5.24 8.21 35.43
C ALA A 74 -4.34 8.97 34.43
N ASP A 75 -4.23 8.45 33.20
CA ASP A 75 -3.48 9.08 32.11
C ASP A 75 -4.23 8.92 30.77
N PRO A 76 -5.11 9.88 30.44
CA PRO A 76 -5.89 9.86 29.20
C PRO A 76 -5.03 9.83 27.93
N SER A 77 -3.85 10.46 27.96
CA SER A 77 -2.92 10.50 26.82
C SER A 77 -2.35 9.12 26.51
N VAL A 78 -2.00 8.36 27.55
CA VAL A 78 -1.54 6.97 27.43
C VAL A 78 -2.67 6.06 26.95
N TRP A 79 -3.88 6.21 27.49
CA TRP A 79 -5.04 5.41 27.06
C TRP A 79 -5.36 5.65 25.59
N LYS A 80 -5.44 6.92 25.15
CA LYS A 80 -5.69 7.30 23.75
C LYS A 80 -4.59 6.76 22.84
N THR A 81 -3.32 6.84 23.27
CA THR A 81 -2.19 6.28 22.52
C THR A 81 -2.32 4.77 22.34
N ARG A 82 -2.73 4.02 23.37
CA ARG A 82 -2.90 2.57 23.29
C ARG A 82 -3.98 2.14 22.32
N LEU A 83 -5.16 2.76 22.37
CA LEU A 83 -6.24 2.42 21.44
C LEU A 83 -5.87 2.81 20.00
N ARG A 84 -5.27 4.00 19.80
CA ARG A 84 -4.76 4.43 18.50
C ARG A 84 -3.76 3.44 17.90
N CYS A 85 -2.80 2.98 18.70
CA CYS A 85 -1.83 1.98 18.25
C CYS A 85 -2.49 0.64 17.91
N ALA A 86 -3.53 0.23 18.66
CA ALA A 86 -4.26 -1.00 18.40
C ALA A 86 -5.04 -0.92 17.07
N LEU A 87 -5.74 0.20 16.82
CA LEU A 87 -6.43 0.48 15.56
C LEU A 87 -5.46 0.49 14.38
N ASN A 88 -4.34 1.22 14.49
CA ASN A 88 -3.37 1.35 13.40
C ASN A 88 -2.62 0.05 13.07
N LYS A 89 -2.59 -0.93 13.99
CA LYS A 89 -1.94 -2.23 13.79
C LYS A 89 -2.90 -3.32 13.35
N SER A 90 -4.19 -3.12 13.53
CA SER A 90 -5.19 -4.11 13.18
C SER A 90 -5.43 -4.12 11.67
N THR A 91 -5.45 -5.31 11.08
CA THR A 91 -5.85 -5.54 9.68
C THR A 91 -7.36 -5.47 9.49
N ASP A 92 -8.13 -5.35 10.58
CA ASP A 92 -9.59 -5.26 10.54
C ASP A 92 -10.09 -3.84 10.30
N PHE A 93 -9.22 -2.84 10.37
CA PHE A 93 -9.63 -1.43 10.32
C PHE A 93 -8.82 -0.62 9.33
N GLN A 94 -9.51 0.26 8.61
CA GLN A 94 -8.92 1.27 7.74
C GLN A 94 -9.46 2.65 8.13
N GLU A 95 -8.60 3.60 8.50
CA GLU A 95 -9.04 5.00 8.71
C GLU A 95 -9.51 5.60 7.38
N VAL A 96 -10.57 6.41 7.41
CA VAL A 96 -11.12 7.15 6.26
C VAL A 96 -11.00 8.64 6.54
N PRO A 97 -9.84 9.26 6.28
CA PRO A 97 -9.57 10.65 6.61
C PRO A 97 -10.54 11.62 5.94
N GLU A 98 -11.00 11.31 4.73
CA GLU A 98 -11.89 12.17 3.92
C GLU A 98 -13.26 12.35 4.58
N ARG A 99 -13.63 11.46 5.50
CA ARG A 99 -14.87 11.55 6.29
C ARG A 99 -14.64 11.99 7.74
N SER A 100 -13.38 12.13 8.14
CA SER A 100 -13.00 12.57 9.49
C SER A 100 -13.10 14.09 9.59
N GLN A 101 -13.55 14.61 10.73
CA GLN A 101 -13.64 16.05 10.96
C GLN A 101 -12.91 16.40 12.25
N LEU A 102 -11.76 17.09 12.13
CA LEU A 102 -10.91 17.44 13.28
C LEU A 102 -11.02 18.91 13.68
N ASP A 103 -11.55 19.77 12.81
CA ASP A 103 -11.60 21.23 13.00
C ASP A 103 -12.93 21.74 13.59
N ILE A 104 -13.83 20.83 13.98
CA ILE A 104 -15.11 21.15 14.60
C ILE A 104 -15.03 21.14 16.15
N SER A 105 -16.11 21.57 16.81
CA SER A 105 -16.23 21.57 18.28
C SER A 105 -16.02 20.17 18.87
N GLU A 106 -16.71 19.19 18.29
CA GLU A 106 -16.65 17.76 18.67
C GLU A 106 -15.95 16.93 17.59
N PRO A 107 -14.60 16.96 17.53
CA PRO A 107 -13.86 16.33 16.46
C PRO A 107 -13.95 14.81 16.52
N TYR A 108 -13.94 14.15 15.36
CA TYR A 108 -14.01 12.70 15.25
C TYR A 108 -13.20 12.17 14.07
N LYS A 109 -12.86 10.88 14.16
CA LYS A 109 -12.20 10.10 13.10
C LYS A 109 -13.10 8.97 12.64
N VAL A 110 -13.14 8.72 11.33
CA VAL A 110 -13.94 7.65 10.73
C VAL A 110 -13.05 6.47 10.39
N TYR A 111 -13.53 5.27 10.68
CA TYR A 111 -12.88 3.99 10.39
C TYR A 111 -13.85 3.08 9.64
N ARG A 112 -13.32 2.31 8.70
CA ARG A 112 -13.99 1.23 7.99
C ARG A 112 -13.50 -0.12 8.50
N ILE A 113 -14.43 -1.05 8.69
CA ILE A 113 -14.13 -2.44 9.02
C ILE A 113 -13.84 -3.20 7.73
N LEU A 114 -12.69 -3.87 7.67
CA LEU A 114 -12.32 -4.77 6.59
C LEU A 114 -12.91 -6.16 6.90
N GLN A 115 -13.70 -6.69 5.96
CA GLN A 115 -14.26 -8.04 6.08
C GLN A 115 -13.15 -9.08 5.97
N ASP A 116 -13.18 -10.09 6.84
CA ASP A 116 -12.28 -11.24 6.72
C ASP A 116 -12.71 -12.01 5.47
N SER A 117 -11.79 -12.21 4.52
CA SER A 117 -12.01 -13.08 3.35
C SER A 117 -12.07 -14.58 3.70
N ASN A 118 -12.47 -14.91 4.94
CA ASN A 118 -12.59 -16.26 5.49
C ASN A 118 -13.78 -16.37 6.48
N GLN A 119 -14.99 -16.06 6.02
CA GLN A 119 -16.16 -16.77 6.53
C GLN A 119 -16.72 -17.68 5.42
N PRO A 120 -17.06 -18.94 5.74
CA PRO A 120 -17.76 -19.80 4.81
C PRO A 120 -19.10 -19.16 4.50
N ALA A 121 -19.42 -19.06 3.21
CA ALA A 121 -20.74 -18.69 2.75
C ALA A 121 -21.75 -19.69 3.30
N ASP A 122 -22.50 -19.31 4.33
CA ASP A 122 -23.79 -19.94 4.59
C ASP A 122 -24.78 -19.36 3.56
N SER A 123 -24.96 -20.19 2.55
CA SER A 123 -25.97 -20.18 1.50
C SER A 123 -27.26 -19.44 1.86
N GLN A 124 -27.69 -18.50 1.00
CA GLN A 124 -28.90 -18.70 0.20
C GLN A 124 -28.80 -17.92 -1.13
N GLY A 125 -28.89 -18.66 -2.24
CA GLY A 125 -29.15 -18.11 -3.57
C GLY A 125 -27.99 -18.13 -4.56
N SER A 126 -27.52 -19.31 -4.96
CA SER A 126 -26.87 -19.48 -6.27
C SER A 126 -27.44 -20.71 -6.97
N PRO A 127 -27.98 -20.60 -8.20
CA PRO A 127 -28.19 -21.75 -9.03
C PRO A 127 -26.83 -22.19 -9.59
N VAL A 128 -26.63 -23.50 -9.48
CA VAL A 128 -25.48 -24.30 -9.85
C VAL A 128 -25.15 -24.17 -11.34
N ILE A 129 -23.87 -23.94 -11.67
CA ILE A 129 -23.26 -24.46 -12.91
C ILE A 129 -22.00 -25.22 -12.53
N LEU A 130 -22.00 -26.49 -12.90
CA LEU A 130 -21.02 -27.53 -12.63
C LEU A 130 -19.64 -27.20 -13.21
N GLN A 131 -18.60 -27.37 -12.39
CA GLN A 131 -17.25 -27.62 -12.86
C GLN A 131 -17.21 -29.00 -13.55
N ALA A 132 -16.87 -29.01 -14.84
CA ALA A 132 -16.48 -30.23 -15.54
C ALA A 132 -14.96 -30.41 -15.42
N THR A 133 -14.56 -31.46 -14.69
CA THR A 133 -13.21 -32.01 -14.70
C THR A 133 -12.88 -32.63 -16.05
N ALA A 134 -11.62 -32.49 -16.43
CA ALA A 134 -11.02 -33.03 -17.64
C ALA A 134 -11.15 -34.56 -17.71
N VAL A 135 -11.54 -35.06 -18.90
CA VAL A 135 -11.29 -36.45 -19.29
C VAL A 135 -10.83 -36.48 -20.74
N THR A 136 -9.80 -37.29 -20.95
CA THR A 136 -9.02 -37.57 -22.14
C THR A 136 -9.86 -37.87 -23.40
N ALA A 137 -9.46 -37.29 -24.53
CA ALA A 137 -10.01 -37.58 -25.84
C ALA A 137 -9.45 -38.88 -26.42
N THR A 138 -10.34 -39.85 -26.67
CA THR A 138 -10.18 -40.89 -27.69
C THR A 138 -11.44 -40.89 -28.53
N GLY A 139 -11.29 -40.64 -29.83
CA GLY A 139 -12.41 -40.43 -30.74
C GLY A 139 -13.10 -41.72 -31.17
N VAL A 140 -14.36 -41.59 -31.63
CA VAL A 140 -14.96 -42.42 -32.69
C VAL A 140 -16.08 -41.62 -33.36
N HIS A 141 -16.13 -41.70 -34.69
CA HIS A 141 -17.26 -41.42 -35.59
C HIS A 141 -18.61 -41.96 -35.07
N LEU A 142 -19.74 -41.26 -35.34
CA LEU A 142 -20.86 -41.78 -36.16
C LEU A 142 -21.93 -40.71 -36.43
N ALA A 143 -22.80 -41.05 -37.39
CA ALA A 143 -23.59 -40.23 -38.28
C ALA A 143 -24.96 -39.72 -37.76
N SER A 144 -25.53 -38.85 -38.61
CA SER A 144 -26.96 -38.73 -38.96
C SER A 144 -28.00 -38.47 -37.87
N ALA A 145 -28.81 -37.42 -38.04
CA ALA A 145 -30.15 -37.54 -38.62
C ALA A 145 -30.92 -36.21 -38.50
N GLN A 146 -31.84 -36.03 -39.44
CA GLN A 146 -32.73 -34.90 -39.65
C GLN A 146 -33.91 -34.89 -38.66
N CYS A 147 -34.84 -33.95 -38.92
CA CYS A 147 -36.18 -33.74 -38.38
C CYS A 147 -36.20 -32.70 -37.24
N GLY A 148 -37.02 -31.65 -37.26
CA GLY A 148 -38.11 -31.27 -38.14
C GLY A 148 -39.14 -30.44 -37.34
N ALA A 149 -39.76 -29.49 -38.04
CA ALA A 149 -41.12 -28.99 -37.84
C ALA A 149 -41.42 -27.85 -36.82
N ASN A 150 -42.29 -26.97 -37.35
CA ASN A 150 -43.21 -26.00 -36.74
C ASN A 150 -42.59 -24.64 -36.34
N GLY A 151 -42.89 -23.50 -36.98
CA GLY A 151 -44.00 -23.10 -37.83
C GLY A 151 -44.92 -22.16 -37.06
N TYR A 152 -45.07 -20.89 -37.48
CA TYR A 152 -46.26 -20.05 -37.29
C TYR A 152 -46.17 -18.78 -38.16
N THR A 153 -47.07 -18.70 -39.15
CA THR A 153 -47.89 -17.56 -39.65
C THR A 153 -47.40 -16.12 -39.41
N GLY A 154 -47.45 -15.14 -40.33
CA GLY A 154 -48.05 -15.02 -41.66
C GLY A 154 -48.09 -13.54 -42.11
N ARG A 155 -48.65 -13.32 -43.32
CA ARG A 155 -49.10 -12.07 -43.99
C ARG A 155 -48.17 -11.29 -44.96
N THR A 156 -48.34 -11.66 -46.25
CA THR A 156 -48.79 -10.87 -47.43
C THR A 156 -48.09 -9.59 -47.88
N GLY A 157 -47.58 -9.62 -49.12
CA GLY A 157 -47.37 -8.47 -50.02
C GLY A 157 -46.49 -8.85 -51.24
N PRO A 158 -46.93 -8.72 -52.51
CA PRO A 158 -46.27 -9.37 -53.66
C PRO A 158 -45.41 -8.45 -54.54
N VAL A 159 -44.68 -9.11 -55.46
CA VAL A 159 -44.08 -8.62 -56.72
C VAL A 159 -42.70 -7.94 -56.62
N ARG A 160 -41.64 -8.60 -57.11
CA ARG A 160 -41.12 -8.39 -58.48
C ARG A 160 -39.94 -9.34 -58.77
N GLU A 161 -40.07 -10.04 -59.88
CA GLU A 161 -39.12 -10.98 -60.47
C GLU A 161 -38.13 -10.19 -61.35
N SER A 162 -36.83 -10.37 -61.15
CA SER A 162 -35.81 -9.94 -62.13
C SER A 162 -34.61 -10.88 -62.08
N LEU A 163 -34.55 -11.71 -63.12
CA LEU A 163 -33.48 -12.60 -63.52
C LEU A 163 -32.27 -11.77 -64.01
N VAL A 164 -31.09 -11.96 -63.43
CA VAL A 164 -29.81 -11.64 -64.09
C VAL A 164 -28.79 -12.71 -63.72
N GLU A 165 -28.34 -13.43 -64.75
CA GLU A 165 -27.21 -14.37 -64.73
C GLU A 165 -25.86 -13.64 -64.52
N GLY A 166 -24.92 -14.29 -63.83
CA GLY A 166 -23.51 -13.89 -63.77
C GLY A 166 -22.68 -14.85 -62.93
N GLN A 167 -21.83 -15.63 -63.59
CA GLN A 167 -21.00 -16.73 -63.05
C GLN A 167 -19.76 -16.23 -62.24
N PRO A 168 -18.77 -17.11 -61.96
CA PRO A 168 -18.40 -17.63 -60.65
C PRO A 168 -17.26 -16.83 -59.99
N GLN A 169 -17.23 -16.71 -58.65
CA GLN A 169 -16.03 -16.24 -57.95
C GLN A 169 -15.54 -17.26 -56.92
N LEU A 170 -14.30 -17.67 -57.12
CA LEU A 170 -13.45 -18.45 -56.23
C LEU A 170 -13.46 -17.82 -54.82
N ASN A 171 -13.99 -18.55 -53.84
CA ASN A 171 -13.80 -18.21 -52.43
C ASN A 171 -12.37 -18.58 -52.02
N VAL A 172 -11.47 -17.60 -52.03
CA VAL A 172 -10.20 -17.68 -51.31
C VAL A 172 -10.51 -17.68 -49.81
N VAL A 173 -10.37 -18.84 -49.18
CA VAL A 173 -10.43 -18.95 -47.71
C VAL A 173 -9.24 -18.16 -47.15
N LYS A 174 -9.54 -16.99 -46.59
CA LYS A 174 -8.56 -16.16 -45.87
C LYS A 174 -8.19 -16.91 -44.59
N LEU A 175 -7.02 -17.53 -44.57
CA LEU A 175 -6.47 -18.14 -43.37
C LEU A 175 -6.17 -17.02 -42.37
N GLU A 176 -7.07 -16.81 -41.42
CA GLU A 176 -6.82 -15.89 -40.30
C GLU A 176 -5.70 -16.47 -39.44
N THR A 177 -4.52 -15.87 -39.58
CA THR A 177 -3.34 -16.12 -38.77
C THR A 177 -3.68 -15.88 -37.30
N ARG A 178 -3.83 -16.95 -36.52
CA ARG A 178 -3.90 -16.88 -35.06
C ARG A 178 -2.67 -16.12 -34.56
N ARG A 179 -2.89 -14.98 -33.90
CA ARG A 179 -1.82 -14.27 -33.18
C ARG A 179 -1.23 -15.22 -32.12
N PRO A 180 0.10 -15.35 -32.01
CA PRO A 180 0.69 -16.16 -30.96
C PRO A 180 0.32 -15.52 -29.61
N VAL A 181 -0.27 -16.31 -28.72
CA VAL A 181 -0.52 -15.90 -27.34
C VAL A 181 0.85 -15.75 -26.67
N SER A 182 1.29 -14.50 -26.48
CA SER A 182 2.53 -14.19 -25.76
C SER A 182 2.46 -14.79 -24.36
N ARG A 183 3.33 -15.77 -24.08
CA ARG A 183 3.52 -16.26 -22.71
C ARG A 183 4.01 -15.08 -21.85
N PRO A 184 3.47 -14.88 -20.64
CA PRO A 184 3.99 -13.86 -19.75
C PRO A 184 5.47 -14.16 -19.45
N LEU A 185 6.33 -13.15 -19.63
CA LEU A 185 7.78 -13.29 -19.45
C LEU A 185 8.16 -13.48 -17.98
N LEU A 186 7.30 -13.00 -17.08
CA LEU A 186 7.39 -13.24 -15.65
C LEU A 186 6.30 -14.25 -15.26
N SER A 187 6.70 -15.37 -14.68
CA SER A 187 5.76 -16.31 -14.06
C SER A 187 4.90 -15.56 -13.03
N THR A 188 3.61 -15.88 -12.99
CA THR A 188 2.65 -15.35 -12.00
C THR A 188 3.05 -15.67 -10.55
N GLU A 189 4.09 -16.48 -10.35
CA GLU A 189 4.66 -16.92 -9.08
C GLU A 189 6.14 -16.50 -8.89
N LEU A 190 6.56 -15.31 -9.32
CA LEU A 190 7.86 -14.80 -8.89
C LEU A 190 7.86 -14.61 -7.36
N GLN A 191 8.38 -15.62 -6.65
CA GLN A 191 8.57 -15.54 -5.20
C GLN A 191 9.77 -14.64 -4.92
N ILE A 192 9.48 -13.39 -4.57
CA ILE A 192 10.50 -12.45 -4.13
C ILE A 192 10.87 -12.81 -2.69
N SER A 193 12.05 -13.42 -2.56
CA SER A 193 12.64 -13.78 -1.28
C SER A 193 13.69 -12.78 -0.80
N ASP A 194 14.08 -11.81 -1.65
CA ASP A 194 15.07 -10.79 -1.31
C ASP A 194 14.41 -9.52 -0.73
N PHE A 195 14.39 -9.45 0.59
CA PHE A 195 13.86 -8.31 1.36
C PHE A 195 14.92 -7.24 1.68
N ARG A 196 16.13 -7.35 1.13
CA ARG A 196 17.22 -6.42 1.42
C ARG A 196 16.98 -5.06 0.77
N LEU A 197 17.20 -4.01 1.54
CA LEU A 197 17.17 -2.61 1.11
C LEU A 197 18.57 -2.05 1.17
N ARG A 198 19.08 -1.49 0.07
CA ARG A 198 20.28 -0.64 0.12
C ARG A 198 19.86 0.79 0.43
N VAL A 199 20.39 1.34 1.50
CA VAL A 199 20.22 2.73 1.94
C VAL A 199 21.53 3.47 1.73
N ARG A 200 21.46 4.63 1.08
CA ARG A 200 22.59 5.55 0.93
C ARG A 200 22.20 6.90 1.49
N VAL A 201 22.98 7.45 2.40
CA VAL A 201 22.75 8.78 2.98
C VAL A 201 23.66 9.79 2.31
N PHE A 202 23.13 10.98 2.05
CA PHE A 202 23.85 12.08 1.41
C PHE A 202 23.68 13.39 2.16
N TYR A 203 24.76 14.15 2.25
CA TYR A 203 24.83 15.52 2.73
C TYR A 203 25.16 16.44 1.57
N GLN A 204 24.20 17.28 1.14
CA GLN A 204 24.30 18.10 -0.08
C GLN A 204 24.90 17.34 -1.27
N GLY A 205 24.36 16.14 -1.53
CA GLY A 205 24.77 15.29 -2.65
C GLY A 205 26.05 14.48 -2.44
N GLN A 206 26.85 14.77 -1.41
CA GLN A 206 27.99 13.92 -1.04
C GLN A 206 27.51 12.69 -0.28
N MET A 207 27.86 11.49 -0.74
CA MET A 207 27.52 10.24 -0.05
C MET A 207 28.34 10.11 1.22
N VAL A 208 27.66 9.92 2.36
CA VAL A 208 28.27 9.86 3.69
C VAL A 208 28.10 8.50 4.38
N GLU A 209 27.14 7.69 3.94
CA GLU A 209 26.88 6.36 4.50
C GLU A 209 26.25 5.45 3.43
N GLU A 210 26.62 4.17 3.42
CA GLU A 210 25.93 3.12 2.64
C GLU A 210 25.73 1.88 3.51
N VAL A 211 24.48 1.43 3.60
CA VAL A 211 24.10 0.25 4.36
C VAL A 211 23.19 -0.63 3.51
N VAL A 212 23.39 -1.95 3.57
CA VAL A 212 22.43 -2.92 3.06
C VAL A 212 21.72 -3.54 4.26
N SER A 213 20.39 -3.48 4.28
CA SER A 213 19.58 -4.09 5.33
C SER A 213 19.62 -5.60 5.19
N HIS A 214 20.02 -6.30 6.26
CA HIS A 214 19.96 -7.76 6.32
C HIS A 214 18.78 -8.27 7.17
N SER A 215 18.10 -7.35 7.87
CA SER A 215 16.95 -7.65 8.70
C SER A 215 15.64 -7.62 7.91
N GLN A 216 14.74 -8.55 8.22
CA GLN A 216 13.38 -8.58 7.68
C GLN A 216 12.51 -7.46 8.27
N ASP A 217 12.87 -6.94 9.45
CA ASP A 217 12.22 -5.76 10.04
C ASP A 217 12.60 -4.45 9.32
N GLY A 218 13.49 -4.52 8.32
CA GLY A 218 13.94 -3.39 7.53
C GLY A 218 15.06 -2.62 8.21
N CYS A 219 15.00 -1.29 8.11
CA CYS A 219 16.03 -0.40 8.63
C CYS A 219 15.48 0.95 9.12
N PHE A 220 16.01 1.40 10.25
CA PHE A 220 15.80 2.75 10.76
C PHE A 220 16.85 3.71 10.19
N ILE A 221 16.41 4.86 9.70
CA ILE A 221 17.30 5.98 9.33
C ILE A 221 17.04 7.09 10.36
N LEU A 222 18.00 7.34 11.25
CA LEU A 222 17.79 8.16 12.44
C LEU A 222 19.06 8.86 12.94
N HIS A 223 18.89 9.84 13.84
CA HIS A 223 20.02 10.47 14.53
C HIS A 223 20.23 9.90 15.94
N GLY A 224 19.14 9.61 16.66
CA GLY A 224 19.15 9.28 18.08
C GLY A 224 18.80 7.82 18.35
N THR A 225 17.84 7.60 19.24
CA THR A 225 17.43 6.26 19.62
C THR A 225 16.28 5.74 18.77
N VAL A 226 16.31 4.44 18.49
CA VAL A 226 15.15 3.74 17.91
C VAL A 226 13.94 3.99 18.82
N PRO A 227 12.76 4.35 18.28
CA PRO A 227 11.56 4.54 19.07
C PRO A 227 10.97 3.19 19.51
N VAL A 228 11.71 2.43 20.32
CA VAL A 228 11.28 1.13 20.84
C VAL A 228 10.33 1.36 22.00
N GLY A 229 9.04 1.54 21.66
CA GLY A 229 7.99 1.72 22.66
C GLY A 229 7.66 0.46 23.46
N SER A 230 8.16 -0.72 23.09
CA SER A 230 7.93 -1.97 23.83
C SER A 230 8.49 -3.22 23.14
N GLU A 231 9.76 -3.57 23.36
CA GLU A 231 10.20 -4.98 23.13
C GLU A 231 9.28 -5.95 23.88
N ARG A 232 8.79 -5.52 25.06
CA ARG A 232 7.86 -6.27 25.91
C ARG A 232 6.46 -6.50 25.32
N ILE A 233 6.08 -5.85 24.21
CA ILE A 233 4.74 -6.02 23.59
C ILE A 233 4.82 -6.60 22.18
N TYR A 234 5.87 -6.28 21.41
CA TYR A 234 6.00 -6.72 20.01
C TYR A 234 7.19 -7.64 19.75
N GLY A 235 7.99 -7.94 20.78
CA GLY A 235 9.26 -8.65 20.62
C GLY A 235 10.41 -7.69 20.27
N PRO A 236 11.65 -8.20 20.26
CA PRO A 236 12.80 -7.45 19.77
C PRO A 236 12.55 -7.01 18.32
N CYS A 237 12.96 -5.78 18.00
CA CYS A 237 12.97 -5.30 16.62
C CYS A 237 14.42 -5.30 16.15
N ASP A 238 14.72 -6.18 15.20
CA ASP A 238 16.06 -6.38 14.67
C ASP A 238 16.31 -5.47 13.47
N ALA A 239 15.48 -4.44 13.27
CA ALA A 239 15.65 -3.48 12.19
C ALA A 239 17.04 -2.84 12.26
N GLN A 240 17.74 -2.88 11.13
CA GLN A 240 19.10 -2.38 11.03
C GLN A 240 19.12 -0.87 11.21
N ARG A 241 20.09 -0.35 11.96
CA ARG A 241 20.17 1.09 12.26
C ARG A 241 21.15 1.76 11.31
N VAL A 242 20.68 2.77 10.61
CA VAL A 242 21.45 3.67 9.75
C VAL A 242 21.46 5.02 10.45
N PHE A 243 22.58 5.34 11.08
CA PHE A 243 22.74 6.62 11.75
C PHE A 243 23.10 7.71 10.74
N PHE A 244 22.58 8.91 10.94
CA PHE A 244 23.13 10.11 10.29
C PHE A 244 24.56 10.33 10.79
N PRO A 245 25.59 10.26 9.93
CA PRO A 245 26.97 10.43 10.35
C PRO A 245 27.24 11.79 11.00
N PRO A 246 28.13 11.87 12.00
CA PRO A 246 28.58 13.15 12.56
C PRO A 246 29.13 14.10 11.48
N VAL A 247 28.72 15.37 11.53
CA VAL A 247 29.04 16.40 10.53
C VAL A 247 30.51 16.83 10.53
N ASP A 248 31.21 16.65 11.65
CA ASP A 248 32.63 16.95 11.86
C ASP A 248 33.56 16.05 11.02
N ARG A 249 33.07 14.92 10.53
CA ARG A 249 33.83 13.99 9.68
C ARG A 249 33.90 14.41 8.21
N PHE A 250 33.17 15.45 7.81
CA PHE A 250 33.04 15.86 6.41
C PHE A 250 33.42 17.33 6.23
N GLN A 251 34.01 17.66 5.08
CA GLN A 251 34.22 19.05 4.69
C GLN A 251 32.89 19.62 4.19
N LEU A 252 32.17 20.27 5.09
CA LEU A 252 30.84 20.82 4.78
C LEU A 252 30.93 22.28 4.35
N PRO A 253 30.06 22.73 3.42
CA PRO A 253 29.97 24.12 3.04
C PRO A 253 29.62 25.05 4.23
N PRO A 254 29.99 26.35 4.16
CA PRO A 254 29.66 27.32 5.21
C PRO A 254 28.15 27.36 5.52
N GLY A 255 27.80 27.38 6.80
CA GLY A 255 26.41 27.42 7.28
C GLY A 255 25.67 26.08 7.30
N MET A 256 26.21 25.03 6.67
CA MET A 256 25.63 23.69 6.71
C MET A 256 25.70 23.07 8.11
N ALA A 257 26.82 23.23 8.82
CA ALA A 257 26.98 22.71 10.18
C ALA A 257 25.92 23.27 11.14
N ASP A 258 25.63 24.57 11.06
CA ASP A 258 24.61 25.22 11.87
C ASP A 258 23.20 24.73 11.53
N ALA A 259 22.91 24.56 10.23
CA ALA A 259 21.63 24.00 9.79
C ALA A 259 21.44 22.55 10.28
N MET A 260 22.48 21.73 10.19
CA MET A 260 22.50 20.36 10.68
C MET A 260 22.30 20.31 12.21
N SER A 261 23.01 21.16 12.96
CA SER A 261 22.89 21.25 14.43
C SER A 261 21.46 21.57 14.87
N ARG A 262 20.74 22.41 14.11
CA ARG A 262 19.31 22.69 14.37
C ARG A 262 18.38 21.55 13.94
N LEU A 263 18.68 20.85 12.85
CA LEU A 263 17.80 19.82 12.28
C LEU A 263 17.90 18.47 13.00
N LEU A 264 19.11 17.99 13.28
CA LEU A 264 19.37 16.64 13.79
C LEU A 264 18.61 16.29 15.09
N PRO A 265 18.44 17.20 16.08
CA PRO A 265 17.61 16.93 17.26
C PRO A 265 16.16 16.59 16.92
N HIS A 266 15.62 17.14 15.83
CA HIS A 266 14.27 16.83 15.39
C HIS A 266 14.18 15.48 14.65
N LEU A 267 15.31 14.87 14.28
CA LEU A 267 15.42 13.59 13.57
C LEU A 267 15.76 12.39 14.47
N GLU A 268 15.79 12.57 15.80
CA GLU A 268 16.19 11.53 16.77
C GLU A 268 15.52 10.18 16.54
N ARG A 269 14.18 10.17 16.41
CA ARG A 269 13.38 8.93 16.22
C ARG A 269 13.33 8.44 14.77
N GLY A 270 13.81 9.26 13.84
CA GLY A 270 13.92 8.97 12.41
C GLY A 270 12.69 8.40 11.70
N VAL A 271 12.97 7.54 10.73
CA VAL A 271 11.99 6.78 9.92
C VAL A 271 12.37 5.30 9.93
N LEU A 272 11.39 4.40 9.84
CA LEU A 272 11.57 2.97 9.57
C LEU A 272 11.18 2.68 8.14
N VAL A 273 12.04 2.02 7.37
CA VAL A 273 11.74 1.57 6.01
C VAL A 273 11.91 0.05 5.97
N TRP A 274 10.92 -0.66 5.44
CA TRP A 274 10.94 -2.12 5.39
C TRP A 274 10.32 -2.63 4.09
N MET A 275 10.64 -3.88 3.77
CA MET A 275 10.14 -4.60 2.62
C MET A 275 9.11 -5.63 3.11
N ALA A 276 7.97 -5.75 2.43
CA ALA A 276 7.00 -6.81 2.64
C ALA A 276 6.58 -7.40 1.27
N PRO A 277 5.96 -8.58 1.22
CA PRO A 277 5.65 -9.25 -0.05
C PRO A 277 4.87 -8.39 -1.07
N ASP A 278 4.10 -7.42 -0.59
CA ASP A 278 3.27 -6.55 -1.42
C ASP A 278 3.91 -5.17 -1.72
N GLY A 279 5.07 -4.83 -1.16
CA GLY A 279 5.72 -3.54 -1.41
C GLY A 279 6.86 -3.12 -0.49
N VAL A 280 7.33 -1.90 -0.72
CA VAL A 280 8.22 -1.18 0.21
C VAL A 280 7.38 -0.19 1.01
N PHE A 281 7.61 -0.11 2.31
CA PHE A 281 6.84 0.70 3.25
C PHE A 281 7.74 1.60 4.09
N ILE A 282 7.19 2.71 4.55
CA ILE A 282 7.84 3.62 5.48
C ILE A 282 6.90 4.04 6.59
N LYS A 283 7.48 4.34 7.75
CA LYS A 283 6.81 5.02 8.85
C LYS A 283 7.72 6.07 9.47
N ARG A 284 7.22 7.30 9.59
CA ARG A 284 7.94 8.44 10.17
C ARG A 284 7.65 8.58 11.66
N PHE A 285 8.68 8.67 12.49
CA PHE A 285 8.54 8.84 13.95
C PHE A 285 9.11 10.17 14.46
N CYS A 286 10.07 10.75 13.74
CA CYS A 286 10.72 12.01 14.07
C CYS A 286 9.78 13.22 14.07
N GLN A 287 10.20 14.29 14.77
CA GLN A 287 9.49 15.56 14.80
C GLN A 287 9.75 16.36 13.52
N GLY A 288 10.97 16.29 12.99
CA GLY A 288 11.40 16.91 11.74
C GLY A 288 10.56 16.41 10.57
N ARG A 289 10.26 17.30 9.64
CA ARG A 289 9.49 16.97 8.43
C ARG A 289 10.33 16.05 7.55
N VAL A 290 9.69 15.05 6.96
CA VAL A 290 10.34 14.18 5.97
C VAL A 290 9.47 14.18 4.73
N TYR A 291 10.11 14.42 3.60
CA TYR A 291 9.50 14.42 2.29
C TYR A 291 10.11 13.30 1.45
N TRP A 292 9.44 12.90 0.37
CA TRP A 292 9.90 11.77 -0.43
C TRP A 292 9.56 11.91 -1.91
N GLY A 293 10.24 11.11 -2.72
CA GLY A 293 9.96 10.92 -4.14
C GLY A 293 10.19 9.46 -4.49
N GLY A 294 9.39 8.91 -5.40
CA GLY A 294 9.45 7.50 -5.75
C GLY A 294 8.26 7.05 -6.60
N PRO A 295 8.12 5.73 -6.80
CA PRO A 295 7.13 5.16 -7.72
C PRO A 295 5.68 5.48 -7.37
N LEU A 296 5.35 5.54 -6.08
CA LEU A 296 4.00 5.86 -5.59
C LEU A 296 3.87 7.31 -5.08
N ALA A 297 4.85 8.18 -5.36
CA ALA A 297 4.75 9.58 -4.98
C ALA A 297 3.65 10.27 -5.81
N GLU A 298 2.77 11.01 -5.14
CA GLU A 298 1.61 11.65 -5.77
C GLU A 298 2.03 12.77 -6.71
N HIS A 299 2.99 13.58 -6.29
CA HIS A 299 3.48 14.73 -7.02
C HIS A 299 4.92 14.54 -7.48
N LYS A 300 5.24 15.03 -8.68
CA LYS A 300 6.61 14.99 -9.24
C LYS A 300 7.36 16.31 -9.06
N ASP A 301 6.61 17.40 -8.97
CA ASP A 301 7.04 18.80 -8.99
C ASP A 301 6.64 19.56 -7.71
N GLN A 302 5.80 18.95 -6.87
CA GLN A 302 5.38 19.47 -5.58
C GLN A 302 5.83 18.58 -4.42
N PRO A 303 5.96 19.12 -3.20
CA PRO A 303 6.48 18.36 -2.07
C PRO A 303 5.55 17.22 -1.62
N ASN A 304 6.07 15.99 -1.53
CA ASN A 304 5.32 14.85 -0.95
C ASN A 304 5.73 14.66 0.51
N LYS A 305 4.94 15.16 1.45
CA LYS A 305 5.23 15.07 2.89
C LYS A 305 4.78 13.73 3.47
N LEU A 306 5.64 13.11 4.28
CA LEU A 306 5.27 11.94 5.08
C LEU A 306 4.59 12.36 6.39
N ASP A 307 3.40 11.79 6.61
CA ASP A 307 2.67 11.92 7.86
C ASP A 307 3.37 11.19 9.00
N ARG A 308 3.39 11.84 10.16
CA ARG A 308 4.02 11.27 11.36
C ARG A 308 3.14 10.16 11.93
N GLU A 309 3.76 9.06 12.34
CA GLU A 309 3.13 7.85 12.87
C GLU A 309 2.15 7.14 11.90
N ARG A 310 2.12 7.54 10.63
CA ARG A 310 1.37 6.88 9.55
C ARG A 310 2.31 5.97 8.77
N THR A 311 1.83 4.77 8.45
CA THR A 311 2.52 3.87 7.51
C THR A 311 2.11 4.28 6.10
N SER A 312 3.09 4.50 5.23
CA SER A 312 2.90 4.83 3.82
C SER A 312 3.56 3.79 2.94
N LYS A 313 2.91 3.43 1.84
CA LYS A 313 3.44 2.51 0.83
C LYS A 313 4.22 3.32 -0.22
N LEU A 314 5.47 2.94 -0.45
CA LEU A 314 6.42 3.64 -1.32
C LEU A 314 6.57 2.98 -2.69
N LEU A 315 6.42 1.66 -2.73
CA LEU A 315 6.46 0.83 -3.93
C LEU A 315 5.38 -0.23 -3.82
N ASN A 316 4.62 -0.45 -4.89
CA ASN A 316 3.64 -1.52 -4.99
C ASN A 316 4.20 -2.66 -5.85
N MET A 317 4.28 -3.86 -5.30
CA MET A 317 4.89 -5.00 -5.97
C MET A 317 4.16 -5.40 -7.26
N PRO A 318 2.82 -5.62 -7.26
CA PRO A 318 2.07 -5.89 -8.48
C PRO A 318 2.28 -4.84 -9.58
N SER A 319 2.26 -3.55 -9.25
CA SER A 319 2.49 -2.48 -10.22
C SER A 319 3.91 -2.54 -10.81
N PHE A 320 4.93 -2.74 -9.97
CA PHE A 320 6.31 -2.86 -10.42
C PHE A 320 6.50 -4.05 -11.38
N LEU A 321 5.94 -5.22 -11.06
CA LEU A 321 6.04 -6.41 -11.91
C LEU A 321 5.34 -6.22 -13.25
N ARG A 322 4.18 -5.54 -13.26
CA ARG A 322 3.46 -5.19 -14.50
C ARG A 322 4.29 -4.25 -15.38
N GLU A 323 4.86 -3.20 -14.80
CA GLU A 323 5.72 -2.26 -15.52
C GLU A 323 6.99 -2.94 -16.05
N LEU A 324 7.57 -3.86 -15.27
CA LEU A 324 8.71 -4.66 -15.69
C LEU A 324 8.35 -5.55 -16.88
N GLU A 325 7.20 -6.22 -16.87
CA GLU A 325 6.74 -7.02 -18.01
C GLU A 325 6.57 -6.17 -19.27
N LEU A 326 5.93 -5.01 -19.16
CA LEU A 326 5.78 -4.07 -20.28
C LEU A 326 7.15 -3.61 -20.81
N PHE A 327 8.09 -3.28 -19.92
CA PHE A 327 9.45 -2.90 -20.29
C PHE A 327 10.17 -4.00 -21.07
N LEU A 328 10.05 -5.26 -20.63
CA LEU A 328 10.71 -6.41 -21.30
C LEU A 328 10.13 -6.71 -22.67
N ARG A 329 8.83 -6.43 -22.87
CA ARG A 329 8.17 -6.51 -24.18
C ARG A 329 8.47 -5.31 -25.09
N GLY A 330 9.17 -4.29 -24.58
CA GLY A 330 9.38 -3.03 -25.31
C GLY A 330 8.13 -2.14 -25.39
N GLU A 331 7.10 -2.44 -24.59
CA GLU A 331 5.80 -1.76 -24.58
C GLU A 331 5.69 -0.70 -23.48
N GLY A 332 6.77 -0.44 -22.73
CA GLY A 332 6.75 0.49 -21.62
C GLY A 332 8.13 1.01 -21.21
N PRO A 333 8.17 2.09 -20.41
CA PRO A 333 9.41 2.62 -19.87
C PRO A 333 10.01 1.68 -18.83
N ARG A 334 11.30 1.87 -18.53
CA ARG A 334 11.97 1.15 -17.45
C ARG A 334 11.29 1.45 -16.11
N PRO A 335 10.87 0.44 -15.33
CA PRO A 335 10.17 0.67 -14.06
C PRO A 335 11.06 1.40 -13.05
N CYS A 336 10.47 2.37 -12.36
CA CYS A 336 11.15 3.07 -11.28
C CYS A 336 11.01 2.27 -9.98
N TYR A 337 12.10 2.15 -9.23
CA TYR A 337 12.13 1.46 -7.93
C TYR A 337 12.97 2.19 -6.89
N LYS A 338 13.64 3.29 -7.27
CA LYS A 338 14.44 4.10 -6.37
C LYS A 338 13.51 5.02 -5.60
N ILE A 339 13.70 5.08 -4.30
CA ILE A 339 12.97 5.98 -3.41
C ILE A 339 13.98 6.97 -2.84
N ASP A 340 13.72 8.26 -2.97
CA ASP A 340 14.51 9.32 -2.38
C ASP A 340 13.73 9.92 -1.19
N LEU A 341 14.38 10.08 -0.05
CA LEU A 341 13.88 10.73 1.16
C LEU A 341 14.65 12.03 1.37
N CYS A 342 13.96 13.07 1.82
CA CYS A 342 14.52 14.37 2.15
C CYS A 342 14.10 14.77 3.56
N PHE A 343 15.06 15.15 4.40
CA PHE A 343 14.82 15.43 5.81
C PHE A 343 14.97 16.93 6.10
N GLY A 344 13.95 17.53 6.70
CA GLY A 344 13.95 18.94 7.11
C GLY A 344 13.54 19.94 6.03
N GLU A 345 13.65 19.58 4.75
CA GLU A 345 13.38 20.46 3.61
C GLU A 345 12.32 19.86 2.68
N GLU A 346 11.57 20.74 2.01
CA GLU A 346 10.54 20.34 1.03
C GLU A 346 11.16 19.59 -0.16
N PHE A 347 10.49 18.54 -0.62
CA PHE A 347 10.96 17.71 -1.72
C PHE A 347 9.82 16.87 -2.35
N PRO A 348 9.78 16.71 -3.68
CA PRO A 348 10.50 17.47 -4.69
C PRO A 348 10.21 18.98 -4.62
N GLU A 349 11.15 19.79 -5.12
CA GLU A 349 10.99 21.24 -5.24
C GLU A 349 11.41 21.65 -6.65
N THR A 350 10.57 22.45 -7.31
CA THR A 350 10.80 22.84 -8.70
C THR A 350 12.08 23.69 -8.82
N GLY A 351 12.97 23.30 -9.73
CA GLY A 351 14.23 24.01 -9.99
C GLY A 351 15.34 23.75 -8.97
N VAL A 352 15.09 23.01 -7.89
CA VAL A 352 16.10 22.68 -6.87
C VAL A 352 16.48 21.20 -6.95
N PRO A 353 17.68 20.84 -7.44
CA PRO A 353 18.10 19.45 -7.50
C PRO A 353 18.30 18.87 -6.11
N LYS A 354 18.08 17.55 -5.97
CA LYS A 354 18.26 16.84 -4.68
C LYS A 354 19.67 16.93 -4.11
N SER A 355 20.68 17.16 -4.95
CA SER A 355 22.06 17.38 -4.51
C SER A 355 22.26 18.68 -3.71
N LYS A 356 21.31 19.63 -3.76
CA LYS A 356 21.38 20.84 -2.93
C LYS A 356 20.71 20.67 -1.56
N LYS A 357 19.98 19.57 -1.34
CA LYS A 357 19.28 19.30 -0.08
C LYS A 357 20.27 18.90 1.01
N LEU A 358 20.03 19.39 2.21
CA LEU A 358 20.87 19.25 3.39
C LEU A 358 21.11 17.79 3.74
N ILE A 359 20.03 17.01 3.90
CA ILE A 359 20.08 15.57 4.18
C ILE A 359 19.11 14.85 3.26
N THR A 360 19.62 13.92 2.46
CA THR A 360 18.79 12.99 1.70
C THR A 360 19.21 11.55 1.94
N ALA A 361 18.28 10.62 1.76
CA ALA A 361 18.59 9.19 1.76
C ALA A 361 17.94 8.53 0.54
N GLN A 362 18.71 7.72 -0.18
CA GLN A 362 18.20 6.89 -1.26
C GLN A 362 18.00 5.47 -0.75
N VAL A 363 16.78 4.95 -0.90
CA VAL A 363 16.43 3.56 -0.60
C VAL A 363 16.23 2.82 -1.92
N VAL A 364 16.91 1.68 -2.04
CA VAL A 364 16.85 0.82 -3.22
C VAL A 364 16.52 -0.61 -2.78
N PRO A 365 15.34 -1.14 -3.14
CA PRO A 365 15.07 -2.56 -2.96
C PRO A 365 15.96 -3.39 -3.89
N LEU A 366 16.75 -4.30 -3.32
CA LEU A 366 17.75 -5.03 -4.09
C LEU A 366 17.15 -6.02 -5.09
N PHE A 367 16.03 -6.66 -4.75
CA PHE A 367 15.32 -7.55 -5.69
C PHE A 367 15.03 -6.83 -7.02
N ALA A 368 14.57 -5.57 -6.99
CA ALA A 368 14.19 -4.82 -8.18
C ALA A 368 15.42 -4.51 -9.04
N LYS A 369 16.53 -4.13 -8.38
CA LYS A 369 17.81 -3.90 -9.04
C LYS A 369 18.33 -5.18 -9.70
N GLU A 370 18.28 -6.31 -9.00
CA GLU A 370 18.75 -7.60 -9.51
C GLU A 370 17.90 -8.11 -10.68
N LEU A 371 16.57 -8.02 -10.60
CA LEU A 371 15.67 -8.39 -11.70
C LEU A 371 15.97 -7.60 -12.98
N LEU A 372 16.15 -6.28 -12.85
CA LEU A 372 16.46 -5.40 -13.97
C LEU A 372 17.91 -5.50 -14.50
N LEU A 373 18.81 -6.18 -13.77
CA LEU A 373 20.16 -6.48 -14.23
C LEU A 373 20.22 -7.84 -14.93
N ARG A 374 19.45 -8.83 -14.46
CA ARG A 374 19.41 -10.18 -15.03
C ARG A 374 18.63 -10.24 -16.34
N MET A 375 17.67 -9.35 -16.54
CA MET A 375 16.86 -9.35 -17.75
C MET A 375 17.40 -8.31 -18.74
N PRO A 376 17.87 -8.74 -19.93
CA PRO A 376 18.42 -7.82 -20.92
C PRO A 376 17.34 -6.83 -21.37
N PRO A 377 17.71 -5.56 -21.64
CA PRO A 377 16.76 -4.61 -22.22
C PRO A 377 16.26 -5.14 -23.57
N PRO A 378 15.03 -4.79 -23.99
CA PRO A 378 14.57 -5.13 -25.32
C PRO A 378 15.58 -4.61 -26.34
N SER A 379 15.98 -5.47 -27.28
CA SER A 379 16.86 -5.10 -28.38
C SER A 379 16.15 -4.01 -29.17
N THR A 380 16.58 -2.76 -29.00
CA THR A 380 16.18 -1.67 -29.88
C THR A 380 16.67 -2.07 -31.26
N GLY A 381 15.75 -2.51 -32.14
CA GLY A 381 16.08 -2.73 -33.54
C GLY A 381 16.75 -1.46 -34.05
N MET A 382 18.02 -1.58 -34.45
CA MET A 382 18.73 -0.49 -35.09
C MET A 382 17.90 -0.08 -36.30
N ALA A 383 17.27 1.08 -36.24
CA ALA A 383 16.81 1.77 -37.43
C ALA A 383 18.06 2.02 -38.27
N GLN A 384 18.26 1.21 -39.30
CA GLN A 384 19.27 1.46 -40.32
C GLN A 384 18.99 2.86 -40.87
N GLN A 385 19.89 3.79 -40.64
CA GLN A 385 19.91 5.06 -41.34
C GLN A 385 20.03 4.74 -42.84
N PRO A 386 19.14 5.28 -43.71
CA PRO A 386 19.36 5.18 -45.13
C PRO A 386 20.65 5.95 -45.47
N GLN A 387 21.63 5.24 -46.01
CA GLN A 387 22.74 5.87 -46.72
C GLN A 387 22.15 6.66 -47.89
N ALA A 388 22.37 7.97 -47.87
CA ALA A 388 22.05 8.84 -49.00
C ALA A 388 23.00 8.54 -50.18
N PRO A 389 22.53 8.68 -51.43
CA PRO A 389 23.23 8.27 -52.64
C PRO A 389 24.51 9.07 -52.94
#